data_AF-A0A3D1PMX8-F1
#
_entry.id   AF-A0A3D1PMX8-F1
#
_cell.length_a   1.000
_cell.length_b   1.000
_cell.length_c   1.000
_cell.angle_alpha   90.00
_cell.angle_beta   90.00
_cell.angle_gamma   90.00
#
_symmetry.space_group_name_H-M   'P 1'
#
loop_
_entity.id
_entity.type
_entity.pdbx_description
1 polymer ?
#
loop_
_entity_poly.entity_id
_entity_poly.type
_entity_poly.pdbx_seq_one_letter_code
_entity_poly.pdbx_strand_id
1 'polypeptide(L)'
;MKKRKILMLLIIILGMFIFFRNISFNNISYRLNKFVSKITNTSEYKTIKQDINKNYSGIGQEKVKNKDGYFTTFTTIENHKKTYIEYKQNADSSWSNNQYWGGTMAENGCGITALATILSGYNKNYTPEDLRQQYYPKLNYDILSKELSNTFNIKNTDFYYDSVHLSKEKLQEHLETNRPILVCVWNQPHDNRWTTSSHYMVLLATDDNDMVYISNPNGGKNDSKSSGWYKFKEITPYIAKALYIESYN
;
A
#
# COMPACT_ATOMS: atom_id res chain seq x y z
N MET A 1 -57.63 25.98 -16.39
CA MET A 1 -56.21 26.37 -16.19
C MET A 1 -55.48 25.65 -15.05
N LYS A 2 -56.06 25.51 -13.84
CA LYS A 2 -55.39 24.86 -12.68
C LYS A 2 -55.00 23.38 -12.90
N LYS A 3 -55.88 22.55 -13.48
CA LYS A 3 -55.60 21.11 -13.71
C LYS A 3 -54.44 20.85 -14.69
N ARG A 4 -54.29 21.66 -15.75
CA ARG A 4 -53.17 21.57 -16.70
C ARG A 4 -51.82 21.95 -16.06
N LYS A 5 -51.80 22.93 -15.16
CA LYS A 5 -50.59 23.32 -14.42
C LYS A 5 -50.15 22.25 -13.42
N ILE A 6 -51.09 21.59 -12.74
CA ILE A 6 -50.81 20.47 -11.83
C ILE A 6 -50.25 19.27 -12.61
N LEU A 7 -50.82 18.95 -13.77
CA LEU A 7 -50.32 17.86 -14.61
C LEU A 7 -48.89 18.12 -15.14
N MET A 8 -48.59 19.35 -15.56
CA MET A 8 -47.21 19.72 -15.93
C MET A 8 -46.23 19.59 -14.77
N LEU A 9 -46.63 20.01 -13.56
CA LEU A 9 -45.78 19.90 -12.37
C LEU A 9 -45.46 18.43 -12.06
N LEU A 10 -46.45 17.54 -12.16
CA LEU A 10 -46.26 16.09 -11.95
C LEU A 10 -45.31 15.48 -12.99
N ILE A 11 -45.38 15.91 -14.25
CA ILE A 11 -44.47 15.44 -15.32
C ILE A 11 -43.03 15.92 -15.06
N ILE A 12 -42.85 17.16 -14.58
CA ILE A 12 -41.52 17.69 -14.23
C ILE A 12 -40.94 16.91 -13.04
N ILE A 13 -41.74 16.65 -12.01
CA ILE A 13 -41.32 15.88 -10.83
C ILE A 13 -40.96 14.44 -11.23
N LEU A 14 -41.74 13.81 -12.10
CA LEU A 14 -41.46 12.46 -12.60
C LEU A 14 -40.20 12.43 -13.47
N GLY A 15 -40.00 13.44 -14.32
CA GLY A 15 -38.79 13.62 -15.13
C GLY A 15 -37.54 13.79 -14.25
N MET A 16 -37.62 14.63 -13.22
CA MET A 16 -36.56 14.79 -12.22
C MET A 16 -36.30 13.47 -11.47
N PHE A 17 -37.35 12.76 -11.04
CA PHE A 17 -37.21 11.49 -10.34
C PHE A 17 -36.50 10.43 -11.20
N ILE A 18 -36.86 10.30 -12.48
CA ILE A 18 -36.20 9.38 -13.42
C ILE A 18 -34.75 9.82 -13.68
N PHE A 19 -34.51 11.12 -13.82
CA PHE A 19 -33.17 11.68 -14.00
C PHE A 19 -32.26 11.39 -12.80
N PHE A 20 -32.75 11.61 -11.57
CA PHE A 20 -32.01 11.28 -10.34
C PHE A 20 -31.86 9.76 -10.14
N ARG A 21 -32.83 8.94 -10.58
CA ARG A 21 -32.72 7.47 -10.50
C ARG A 21 -31.71 6.89 -11.50
N ASN A 22 -31.54 7.51 -12.67
CA ASN A 22 -30.56 7.11 -13.69
C ASN A 22 -29.16 7.70 -13.46
N ILE A 23 -29.03 8.69 -12.59
CA ILE A 23 -27.73 9.10 -12.09
C ILE A 23 -27.26 8.04 -11.10
N SER A 24 -26.22 7.30 -11.48
CA SER A 24 -25.51 6.44 -10.53
C SER A 24 -24.92 7.33 -9.43
N PHE A 25 -25.63 7.45 -8.30
CA PHE A 25 -25.18 8.16 -7.11
C PHE A 25 -23.82 7.66 -6.62
N ASN A 26 -23.48 6.41 -6.93
CA ASN A 26 -22.16 5.83 -6.66
C ASN A 26 -21.05 6.56 -7.43
N ASN A 27 -21.28 6.93 -8.70
CA ASN A 27 -20.29 7.66 -9.49
C ASN A 27 -20.13 9.13 -9.06
N ILE A 28 -21.21 9.79 -8.64
CA ILE A 28 -21.17 11.17 -8.15
C ILE A 28 -20.53 11.23 -6.76
N SER A 29 -20.95 10.33 -5.85
CA SER A 29 -20.35 10.17 -4.52
C SER A 29 -18.86 9.83 -4.63
N TYR A 30 -18.48 8.92 -5.54
CA TYR A 30 -17.07 8.61 -5.81
C TYR A 30 -16.29 9.81 -6.36
N ARG A 31 -16.84 10.55 -7.32
CA ARG A 31 -16.18 11.76 -7.85
C ARG A 31 -16.06 12.85 -6.80
N LEU A 32 -17.06 13.02 -5.94
CA LEU A 32 -17.03 13.91 -4.80
C LEU A 32 -16.01 13.45 -3.76
N ASN A 33 -15.95 12.18 -3.38
CA ASN A 33 -14.94 11.64 -2.47
C ASN A 33 -13.53 11.73 -3.06
N LYS A 34 -13.36 11.52 -4.37
CA LYS A 34 -12.09 11.74 -5.07
C LYS A 34 -11.71 13.21 -5.10
N PHE A 35 -12.67 14.12 -5.23
CA PHE A 35 -12.44 15.56 -5.21
C PHE A 35 -12.15 16.08 -3.81
N VAL A 36 -12.92 15.64 -2.81
CA VAL A 36 -12.73 15.94 -1.38
C VAL A 36 -11.40 15.36 -0.91
N SER A 37 -11.09 14.09 -1.16
CA SER A 37 -9.78 13.51 -0.85
C SER A 37 -8.62 14.23 -1.56
N LYS A 38 -8.84 14.81 -2.74
CA LYS A 38 -7.85 15.63 -3.44
C LYS A 38 -7.69 17.03 -2.84
N ILE A 39 -8.74 17.60 -2.23
CA ILE A 39 -8.73 18.88 -1.52
C ILE A 39 -8.24 18.74 -0.07
N THR A 40 -8.55 17.63 0.60
CA THR A 40 -8.09 17.29 1.95
C THR A 40 -6.74 16.56 1.95
N ASN A 41 -6.18 16.21 0.79
CA ASN A 41 -4.79 15.73 0.64
C ASN A 41 -3.75 16.85 0.77
N THR A 42 -4.06 17.92 1.51
CA THR A 42 -2.99 18.62 2.23
C THR A 42 -2.65 17.75 3.42
N SER A 43 -1.85 16.70 3.17
CA SER A 43 -1.27 15.93 4.25
C SER A 43 -0.63 16.90 5.23
N GLU A 44 -1.05 16.84 6.50
CA GLU A 44 -0.42 17.64 7.57
C GLU A 44 1.08 17.36 7.67
N TYR A 45 1.53 16.24 7.10
CA TYR A 45 2.92 15.82 7.09
C TYR A 45 3.65 16.35 5.86
N LYS A 46 4.83 16.93 6.11
CA LYS A 46 5.78 17.26 5.06
C LYS A 46 6.30 15.98 4.39
N THR A 47 6.57 16.08 3.08
CA THR A 47 7.36 15.08 2.34
C THR A 47 8.79 15.11 2.86
N ILE A 48 9.21 14.05 3.57
CA ILE A 48 10.57 13.92 4.13
C ILE A 48 11.35 12.72 3.56
N LYS A 49 10.76 11.98 2.63
CA LYS A 49 11.45 10.84 2.01
C LYS A 49 12.74 11.30 1.35
N GLN A 50 13.73 10.41 1.33
CA GLN A 50 14.90 10.57 0.49
C GLN A 50 14.85 9.53 -0.62
N ASP A 51 14.92 9.99 -1.88
CA ASP A 51 14.98 9.11 -3.05
C ASP A 51 16.32 8.36 -3.11
N ILE A 52 17.38 9.01 -2.62
CA ILE A 52 18.76 8.54 -2.68
C ILE A 52 19.31 8.49 -1.25
N ASN A 53 20.06 7.43 -0.95
CA ASN A 53 20.86 7.33 0.26
C ASN A 53 22.32 7.04 -0.11
N LYS A 54 23.22 7.97 0.23
CA LYS A 54 24.65 7.85 -0.11
C LYS A 54 25.39 6.77 0.68
N ASN A 55 24.84 6.36 1.83
CA ASN A 55 25.43 5.31 2.66
C ASN A 55 24.99 3.92 2.23
N TYR A 56 23.96 3.83 1.38
CA TYR A 56 23.51 2.55 0.86
C TYR A 56 24.35 2.13 -0.35
N SER A 57 24.98 0.96 -0.25
CA SER A 57 25.89 0.42 -1.29
C SER A 57 25.18 -0.24 -2.46
N GLY A 58 23.87 -0.51 -2.34
CA GLY A 58 23.07 -1.08 -3.42
C GLY A 58 22.61 -0.04 -4.44
N ILE A 59 21.98 -0.50 -5.52
CA ILE A 59 21.46 0.39 -6.58
C ILE A 59 20.37 1.31 -6.02
N GLY A 60 19.53 0.82 -5.11
CA GLY A 60 18.49 1.60 -4.47
C GLY A 60 17.26 1.81 -5.36
N GLN A 61 16.61 2.95 -5.21
CA GLN A 61 15.37 3.28 -5.92
C GLN A 61 15.66 3.77 -7.34
N GLU A 62 14.95 3.21 -8.32
CA GLU A 62 14.96 3.67 -9.71
C GLU A 62 13.55 4.06 -10.13
N LYS A 63 13.43 5.19 -10.85
CA LYS A 63 12.13 5.68 -11.35
C LYS A 63 11.80 5.04 -12.69
N VAL A 64 10.58 4.55 -12.84
CA VAL A 64 10.06 3.97 -14.09
C VAL A 64 8.85 4.73 -14.60
N LYS A 65 8.59 4.65 -15.91
CA LYS A 65 7.49 5.33 -16.59
C LYS A 65 6.62 4.31 -17.32
N ASN A 66 5.35 4.68 -17.53
CA ASN A 66 4.39 3.92 -18.33
C ASN A 66 4.20 2.47 -17.84
N LYS A 67 4.09 2.31 -16.53
CA LYS A 67 3.86 1.02 -15.86
C LYS A 67 2.50 1.01 -15.18
N ASP A 68 1.86 -0.14 -15.18
CA ASP A 68 0.56 -0.34 -14.55
C ASP A 68 0.73 -0.42 -13.02
N GLY A 69 0.32 0.62 -12.30
CA GLY A 69 0.28 0.62 -10.84
C GLY A 69 1.62 0.68 -10.09
N TYR A 70 2.72 1.02 -10.74
CA TYR A 70 3.98 1.36 -10.05
C TYR A 70 4.77 2.41 -10.82
N PHE A 71 5.65 3.12 -10.13
CA PHE A 71 6.50 4.17 -10.74
C PHE A 71 7.93 4.14 -10.20
N THR A 72 8.24 3.20 -9.32
CA THR A 72 9.60 2.92 -8.86
C THR A 72 9.85 1.41 -8.76
N THR A 73 11.11 1.04 -8.90
CA THR A 73 11.66 -0.24 -8.46
C THR A 73 12.71 0.02 -7.39
N PHE A 74 12.98 -0.97 -6.56
CA PHE A 74 14.08 -0.91 -5.60
C PHE A 74 14.99 -2.13 -5.77
N THR A 75 16.27 -1.89 -6.02
CA THR A 75 17.25 -2.95 -6.20
C THR A 75 18.24 -2.97 -5.05
N THR A 76 18.43 -4.14 -4.44
CA THR A 76 19.26 -4.29 -3.25
C THR A 76 20.76 -4.33 -3.56
N ILE A 77 21.58 -4.54 -2.53
CA ILE A 77 23.00 -4.88 -2.66
C ILE A 77 23.21 -6.16 -3.47
N GLU A 78 24.43 -6.37 -3.98
CA GLU A 78 24.77 -7.48 -4.88
C GLU A 78 24.68 -8.85 -4.21
N ASN A 79 25.07 -8.96 -2.93
CA ASN A 79 24.92 -10.21 -2.19
C ASN A 79 23.43 -10.52 -1.97
N HIS A 80 22.96 -11.66 -2.51
CA HIS A 80 21.53 -12.03 -2.53
C HIS A 80 20.61 -11.01 -3.21
N LYS A 81 21.11 -10.32 -4.24
CA LYS A 81 20.43 -9.25 -4.97
C LYS A 81 18.99 -9.56 -5.34
N LYS A 82 18.11 -8.58 -5.10
CA LYS A 82 16.70 -8.58 -5.49
C LYS A 82 16.33 -7.24 -6.08
N THR A 83 15.41 -7.27 -7.05
CA THR A 83 14.76 -6.08 -7.59
C THR A 83 13.27 -6.19 -7.31
N TYR A 84 12.77 -5.29 -6.46
CA TYR A 84 11.38 -5.21 -6.07
C TYR A 84 10.62 -4.24 -6.98
N ILE A 85 9.45 -4.66 -7.45
CA ILE A 85 8.46 -3.78 -8.07
C ILE A 85 7.61 -3.16 -6.95
N GLU A 86 7.66 -1.84 -6.83
CA GLU A 86 6.97 -1.10 -5.77
C GLU A 86 5.52 -0.78 -6.13
N TYR A 87 4.71 -1.84 -6.26
CA TYR A 87 3.29 -1.76 -6.57
C TYR A 87 2.53 -0.82 -5.62
N LYS A 88 1.50 -0.18 -6.17
CA LYS A 88 0.60 0.75 -5.48
C LYS A 88 -0.82 0.25 -5.50
N GLN A 89 -1.53 0.45 -4.40
CA GLN A 89 -2.93 0.05 -4.28
C GLN A 89 -3.87 1.10 -4.91
N ASN A 90 -3.48 2.39 -4.86
CA ASN A 90 -4.31 3.56 -5.13
C ASN A 90 -3.85 4.42 -6.34
N ALA A 91 -2.77 4.04 -7.01
CA ALA A 91 -2.23 4.78 -8.16
C ALA A 91 -3.07 4.59 -9.43
N ASP A 92 -2.55 5.06 -10.56
CA ASP A 92 -3.10 4.76 -11.89
C ASP A 92 -2.80 3.29 -12.24
N SER A 93 -3.56 2.39 -11.60
CA SER A 93 -3.45 0.95 -11.73
C SER A 93 -4.77 0.36 -12.18
N SER A 94 -4.72 -0.64 -13.06
CA SER A 94 -5.88 -1.40 -13.56
C SER A 94 -6.73 -2.01 -12.45
N TRP A 95 -6.14 -2.31 -11.29
CA TRP A 95 -6.85 -2.89 -10.14
C TRP A 95 -7.44 -1.88 -9.16
N SER A 96 -7.08 -0.59 -9.22
CA SER A 96 -7.35 0.38 -8.14
C SER A 96 -8.83 0.46 -7.74
N ASN A 97 -9.74 0.36 -8.72
CA ASN A 97 -11.19 0.46 -8.51
C ASN A 97 -11.88 -0.91 -8.36
N ASN A 98 -11.14 -2.01 -8.43
CA ASN A 98 -11.72 -3.35 -8.32
C ASN A 98 -12.16 -3.62 -6.88
N GLN A 99 -13.27 -4.33 -6.73
CA GLN A 99 -13.84 -4.65 -5.43
C GLN A 99 -12.89 -5.54 -4.61
N TYR A 100 -12.68 -5.14 -3.36
CA TYR A 100 -11.89 -5.89 -2.40
C TYR A 100 -12.28 -5.53 -0.96
N TRP A 101 -12.56 -6.55 -0.14
CA TRP A 101 -12.87 -6.43 1.29
C TRP A 101 -13.97 -5.39 1.62
N GLY A 102 -15.05 -5.38 0.83
CA GLY A 102 -16.20 -4.48 1.04
C GLY A 102 -16.00 -3.04 0.54
N GLY A 103 -14.83 -2.71 0.01
CA GLY A 103 -14.54 -1.45 -0.68
C GLY A 103 -13.79 -1.73 -1.99
N THR A 104 -12.79 -0.90 -2.29
CA THR A 104 -11.92 -1.05 -3.46
C THR A 104 -10.49 -1.45 -3.08
N MET A 105 -9.69 -1.87 -4.07
CA MET A 105 -8.24 -2.06 -3.90
C MET A 105 -7.54 -0.78 -3.42
N ALA A 106 -7.94 0.38 -3.93
CA ALA A 106 -7.38 1.66 -3.52
C ALA A 106 -7.54 1.91 -2.01
N GLU A 107 -8.65 1.45 -1.43
CA GLU A 107 -8.95 1.62 0.00
C GLU A 107 -8.33 0.50 0.84
N ASN A 108 -8.50 -0.76 0.43
CA ASN A 108 -8.28 -1.94 1.29
C ASN A 108 -7.16 -2.88 0.82
N GLY A 109 -6.49 -2.56 -0.30
CA GLY A 109 -5.54 -3.46 -0.97
C GLY A 109 -4.12 -3.50 -0.39
N CYS A 110 -3.83 -2.79 0.70
CA CYS A 110 -2.47 -2.60 1.21
C CYS A 110 -1.70 -3.92 1.41
N GLY A 111 -2.32 -4.92 2.02
CA GLY A 111 -1.65 -6.18 2.34
C GLY A 111 -1.34 -7.04 1.12
N ILE A 112 -2.27 -7.18 0.17
CA ILE A 112 -2.00 -7.93 -1.07
C ILE A 112 -1.06 -7.15 -2.01
N THR A 113 -1.09 -5.82 -2.01
CA THR A 113 -0.09 -5.02 -2.73
C THR A 113 1.31 -5.19 -2.13
N ALA A 114 1.44 -5.15 -0.80
CA ALA A 114 2.71 -5.43 -0.12
C ALA A 114 3.22 -6.85 -0.40
N LEU A 115 2.33 -7.84 -0.40
CA LEU A 115 2.65 -9.22 -0.77
C LEU A 115 3.16 -9.32 -2.22
N ALA A 116 2.48 -8.69 -3.20
CA ALA A 116 2.93 -8.64 -4.59
C ALA A 116 4.33 -8.01 -4.72
N THR A 117 4.61 -6.94 -3.96
CA THR A 117 5.95 -6.35 -3.91
C THR A 117 6.98 -7.34 -3.41
N ILE A 118 6.73 -8.05 -2.30
CA ILE A 118 7.66 -9.10 -1.81
C ILE A 118 7.87 -10.15 -2.91
N LEU A 119 6.80 -10.72 -3.44
CA LEU A 119 6.84 -11.76 -4.48
C LEU A 119 7.70 -11.36 -5.69
N SER A 120 7.60 -10.11 -6.15
CA SER A 120 8.41 -9.62 -7.27
C SER A 120 9.92 -9.72 -7.02
N GLY A 121 10.39 -9.45 -5.80
CA GLY A 121 11.80 -9.59 -5.44
C GLY A 121 12.29 -11.04 -5.37
N TYR A 122 11.37 -12.00 -5.29
CA TYR A 122 11.64 -13.45 -5.31
C TYR A 122 11.33 -14.08 -6.67
N ASN A 123 11.30 -13.25 -7.73
CA ASN A 123 11.01 -13.64 -9.11
C ASN A 123 9.68 -14.40 -9.26
N LYS A 124 8.70 -14.09 -8.41
CA LYS A 124 7.33 -14.59 -8.50
C LYS A 124 6.48 -13.52 -9.18
N ASN A 125 5.95 -13.82 -10.36
CA ASN A 125 5.24 -12.87 -11.20
C ASN A 125 3.76 -12.75 -10.79
N TYR A 126 3.49 -12.06 -9.69
CA TYR A 126 2.14 -11.76 -9.22
C TYR A 126 1.94 -10.26 -9.07
N THR A 127 0.93 -9.73 -9.77
CA THR A 127 0.44 -8.37 -9.57
C THR A 127 -0.54 -8.31 -8.39
N PRO A 128 -0.85 -7.11 -7.87
CA PRO A 128 -1.93 -6.96 -6.91
C PRO A 128 -3.28 -7.46 -7.42
N GLU A 129 -3.55 -7.40 -8.73
CA GLU A 129 -4.78 -7.93 -9.31
C GLU A 129 -4.83 -9.46 -9.27
N ASP A 130 -3.73 -10.14 -9.59
CA ASP A 130 -3.65 -11.60 -9.54
C ASP A 130 -3.96 -12.11 -8.13
N LEU A 131 -3.37 -11.48 -7.12
CA LEU A 131 -3.62 -11.81 -5.71
C LEU A 131 -5.03 -11.43 -5.27
N ARG A 132 -5.58 -10.31 -5.75
CA ARG A 132 -6.98 -9.92 -5.47
C ARG A 132 -7.95 -10.99 -5.98
N GLN A 133 -7.73 -11.48 -7.20
CA GLN A 133 -8.55 -12.54 -7.80
C GLN A 133 -8.41 -13.86 -7.05
N GLN A 134 -7.18 -14.26 -6.71
CA GLN A 134 -6.90 -15.50 -5.98
C GLN A 134 -7.58 -15.53 -4.60
N TYR A 135 -7.59 -14.40 -3.89
CA TYR A 135 -8.12 -14.32 -2.52
C TYR A 135 -9.47 -13.61 -2.42
N TYR A 136 -10.22 -13.49 -3.52
CA TYR A 136 -11.50 -12.80 -3.47
C TYR A 136 -12.48 -13.50 -2.50
N PRO A 137 -13.21 -12.77 -1.61
CA PRO A 137 -13.34 -11.30 -1.55
C PRO A 137 -12.26 -10.59 -0.71
N LYS A 138 -11.48 -11.30 0.09
CA LYS A 138 -10.34 -10.78 0.85
C LYS A 138 -9.36 -11.90 1.24
N LEU A 139 -8.07 -11.56 1.33
CA LEU A 139 -7.09 -12.44 1.97
C LEU A 139 -7.38 -12.53 3.47
N ASN A 140 -7.39 -13.74 4.01
CA ASN A 140 -7.38 -13.92 5.45
C ASN A 140 -5.94 -13.68 5.97
N TYR A 141 -5.73 -12.56 6.65
CA TYR A 141 -4.41 -12.16 7.13
C TYR A 141 -3.86 -13.05 8.25
N ASP A 142 -4.70 -13.85 8.92
CA ASP A 142 -4.27 -14.81 9.94
C ASP A 142 -3.48 -15.99 9.35
N ILE A 143 -3.58 -16.20 8.04
CA ILE A 143 -2.85 -17.25 7.31
C ILE A 143 -1.80 -16.69 6.37
N LEU A 144 -1.52 -15.38 6.39
CA LEU A 144 -0.61 -14.75 5.42
C LEU A 144 0.80 -15.35 5.46
N SER A 145 1.33 -15.64 6.65
CA SER A 145 2.63 -16.33 6.83
C SER A 145 2.63 -17.72 6.16
N LYS A 146 1.53 -18.46 6.32
CA LYS A 146 1.33 -19.79 5.71
C LYS A 146 1.15 -19.70 4.19
N GLU A 147 0.50 -18.67 3.67
CA GLU A 147 0.41 -18.45 2.22
C GLU A 147 1.79 -18.19 1.62
N LEU A 148 2.60 -17.33 2.25
CA LEU A 148 4.00 -17.12 1.85
C LEU A 148 4.78 -18.43 1.82
N SER A 149 4.70 -19.25 2.87
CA SER A 149 5.48 -20.48 2.96
C SER A 149 4.96 -21.61 2.06
N ASN A 150 3.64 -21.85 2.06
CA ASN A 150 3.06 -23.06 1.46
C ASN A 150 2.65 -22.85 0.01
N THR A 151 2.17 -21.64 -0.33
CA THR A 151 1.70 -21.31 -1.68
C THR A 151 2.84 -20.75 -2.52
N PHE A 152 3.64 -19.84 -1.96
CA PHE A 152 4.68 -19.13 -2.71
C PHE A 152 6.10 -19.67 -2.46
N ASN A 153 6.26 -20.64 -1.55
CA ASN A 153 7.55 -21.23 -1.18
C ASN A 153 8.58 -20.19 -0.68
N ILE A 154 8.11 -19.17 0.06
CA ILE A 154 8.92 -18.15 0.71
C ILE A 154 8.88 -18.40 2.21
N LYS A 155 9.98 -18.92 2.76
CA LYS A 155 10.13 -19.14 4.19
C LYS A 155 10.10 -17.80 4.92
N ASN A 156 9.41 -17.79 6.05
CA ASN A 156 9.18 -16.62 6.85
C ASN A 156 8.88 -17.04 8.29
N THR A 157 9.07 -16.11 9.22
CA THR A 157 8.53 -16.23 10.57
C THR A 157 7.01 -16.03 10.52
N ASP A 158 6.29 -16.44 11.57
CA ASP A 158 4.96 -15.86 11.76
C ASP A 158 5.09 -14.39 12.20
N PHE A 159 3.96 -13.69 12.38
CA PHE A 159 3.99 -12.32 12.91
C PHE A 159 4.48 -12.29 14.36
N TYR A 160 5.48 -11.46 14.62
CA TYR A 160 5.83 -11.01 15.96
C TYR A 160 5.05 -9.77 16.35
N TYR A 161 4.79 -9.66 17.66
CA TYR A 161 4.03 -8.58 18.29
C TYR A 161 4.77 -7.95 19.48
N ASP A 162 5.89 -8.53 19.90
CA ASP A 162 6.65 -8.08 21.06
C ASP A 162 7.64 -6.96 20.72
N SER A 163 7.95 -6.12 21.70
CA SER A 163 8.79 -4.94 21.51
C SER A 163 10.21 -5.24 21.04
N VAL A 164 10.74 -6.46 21.28
CA VAL A 164 12.10 -6.84 20.86
C VAL A 164 12.12 -7.01 19.35
N HIS A 165 11.19 -7.78 18.79
CA HIS A 165 11.09 -7.97 17.34
C HIS A 165 10.50 -6.76 16.60
N LEU A 166 10.01 -5.74 17.31
CA LEU A 166 9.56 -4.49 16.68
C LEU A 166 10.58 -3.35 16.86
N SER A 167 11.72 -3.61 17.50
CA SER A 167 12.76 -2.62 17.78
C SER A 167 13.55 -2.25 16.51
N LYS A 168 14.16 -1.06 16.51
CA LYS A 168 15.06 -0.63 15.43
C LYS A 168 16.15 -1.66 15.21
N GLU A 169 16.78 -2.12 16.29
CA GLU A 169 17.93 -3.02 16.27
C GLU A 169 17.57 -4.34 15.58
N LYS A 170 16.42 -4.93 15.93
CA LYS A 170 16.04 -6.23 15.35
C LYS A 170 15.61 -6.13 13.89
N LEU A 171 14.93 -5.04 13.53
CA LEU A 171 14.59 -4.75 12.14
C LEU A 171 15.85 -4.54 11.30
N GLN A 172 16.80 -3.75 11.81
CA GLN A 172 18.06 -3.46 11.13
C GLN A 172 18.91 -4.74 10.96
N GLU A 173 19.11 -5.51 12.03
CA GLU A 173 19.85 -6.79 12.01
C GLU A 173 19.31 -7.73 10.92
N HIS A 174 17.98 -7.79 10.76
CA HIS A 174 17.41 -8.63 9.71
C HIS A 174 17.57 -8.02 8.31
N LEU A 175 17.34 -6.71 8.14
CA LEU A 175 17.47 -6.05 6.83
C LEU A 175 18.91 -6.10 6.30
N GLU A 176 19.92 -6.09 7.18
CA GLU A 176 21.35 -6.29 6.87
C GLU A 176 21.60 -7.64 6.17
N THR A 177 20.74 -8.64 6.36
CA THR A 177 20.82 -9.92 5.66
C THR A 177 20.24 -9.90 4.25
N ASN A 178 19.83 -8.72 3.77
CA ASN A 178 19.22 -8.51 2.46
C ASN A 178 17.93 -9.34 2.24
N ARG A 179 17.11 -9.40 3.29
CA ARG A 179 15.77 -10.00 3.28
C ARG A 179 14.74 -8.98 3.79
N PRO A 180 13.57 -8.89 3.14
CA PRO A 180 12.59 -7.86 3.47
C PRO A 180 11.77 -8.25 4.71
N ILE A 181 11.13 -7.25 5.30
CA ILE A 181 10.21 -7.42 6.42
C ILE A 181 8.85 -6.86 6.02
N LEU A 182 7.80 -7.68 6.15
CA LEU A 182 6.43 -7.21 6.04
C LEU A 182 6.01 -6.63 7.39
N VAL A 183 5.59 -5.37 7.41
CA VAL A 183 5.09 -4.72 8.63
C VAL A 183 3.65 -4.29 8.48
N CYS A 184 2.90 -4.37 9.57
CA CYS A 184 1.63 -3.65 9.71
C CYS A 184 1.82 -2.53 10.73
N VAL A 185 1.41 -1.32 10.37
CA VAL A 185 1.45 -0.16 11.26
C VAL A 185 0.07 0.31 11.67
N TRP A 186 -0.03 0.96 12.82
CA TRP A 186 -1.24 1.60 13.33
C TRP A 186 -1.12 3.12 13.40
N ASN A 187 -2.23 3.81 13.68
CA ASN A 187 -2.25 5.24 14.03
C ASN A 187 -1.99 5.52 15.53
N GLN A 188 -1.38 4.56 16.23
CA GLN A 188 -1.04 4.64 17.65
C GLN A 188 0.48 4.60 17.80
N PRO A 189 1.08 5.28 18.80
CA PRO A 189 0.43 5.94 19.95
C PRO A 189 -0.15 7.33 19.67
N HIS A 190 0.04 7.86 18.47
CA HIS A 190 -0.56 9.10 17.97
C HIS A 190 -0.63 9.05 16.44
N ASP A 191 -1.40 9.96 15.86
CA ASP A 191 -1.56 10.06 14.42
C ASP A 191 -0.22 10.17 13.69
N ASN A 192 -0.14 9.51 12.54
CA ASN A 192 1.07 9.48 11.73
C ASN A 192 0.78 9.54 10.23
N ARG A 193 1.85 9.69 9.47
CA ARG A 193 1.80 9.81 8.01
C ARG A 193 1.29 8.55 7.30
N TRP A 194 1.44 7.37 7.89
CA TRP A 194 1.29 6.10 7.17
C TRP A 194 -0.18 5.69 7.06
N THR A 195 -0.93 5.85 8.14
CA THR A 195 -2.32 5.37 8.23
C THR A 195 -3.13 6.14 9.27
N THR A 196 -4.45 6.14 9.08
CA THR A 196 -5.44 6.58 10.08
C THR A 196 -6.09 5.42 10.82
N SER A 197 -5.69 4.18 10.52
CA SER A 197 -6.19 2.97 11.19
C SER A 197 -5.09 1.91 11.21
N SER A 198 -5.05 1.00 10.23
CA SER A 198 -3.99 0.00 10.04
C SER A 198 -3.50 -0.02 8.60
N HIS A 199 -2.24 -0.36 8.36
CA HIS A 199 -1.70 -0.38 7.00
C HIS A 199 -0.48 -1.31 6.86
N TYR A 200 -0.46 -2.13 5.80
CA TYR A 200 0.69 -2.98 5.50
C TYR A 200 1.69 -2.27 4.57
N MET A 201 2.98 -2.41 4.88
CA MET A 201 4.11 -1.90 4.09
C MET A 201 5.26 -2.90 4.14
N VAL A 202 6.25 -2.71 3.28
CA VAL A 202 7.44 -3.56 3.23
C VAL A 202 8.69 -2.73 3.54
N LEU A 203 9.50 -3.19 4.50
CA LEU A 203 10.85 -2.69 4.71
C LEU A 203 11.80 -3.52 3.82
N LEU A 204 12.51 -2.87 2.91
CA LEU A 204 13.30 -3.57 1.88
C LEU A 204 14.81 -3.58 2.15
N ALA A 205 15.32 -2.55 2.83
CA ALA A 205 16.74 -2.43 3.12
C ALA A 205 16.99 -1.45 4.27
N THR A 206 18.22 -1.48 4.78
CA THR A 206 18.78 -0.49 5.69
C THR A 206 20.14 -0.01 5.16
N ASP A 207 20.64 1.10 5.69
CA ASP A 207 21.96 1.65 5.36
C ASP A 207 22.98 1.46 6.49
N ASP A 208 22.69 0.55 7.41
CA ASP A 208 23.46 0.20 8.61
C ASP A 208 23.69 1.37 9.59
N ASN A 209 23.01 2.51 9.38
CA ASN A 209 23.11 3.70 10.21
C ASN A 209 21.78 3.99 10.94
N ASP A 210 20.90 4.77 10.30
CA ASP A 210 19.62 5.17 10.90
C ASP A 210 18.49 5.19 9.88
N MET A 211 18.74 4.74 8.65
CA MET A 211 17.76 4.78 7.58
C MET A 211 17.24 3.38 7.24
N VAL A 212 15.96 3.34 6.93
CA VAL A 212 15.25 2.18 6.39
C VAL A 212 14.56 2.58 5.10
N TYR A 213 14.63 1.71 4.10
CA TYR A 213 13.88 1.89 2.87
C TYR A 213 12.49 1.27 3.02
N ILE A 214 11.46 2.09 2.82
CA ILE A 214 10.05 1.69 2.93
C ILE A 214 9.44 1.65 1.54
N SER A 215 8.90 0.49 1.17
CA SER A 215 7.96 0.39 0.04
C SER A 215 6.54 0.49 0.56
N ASN A 216 5.88 1.60 0.23
CA ASN A 216 4.54 1.90 0.72
C ASN A 216 3.48 1.74 -0.40
N PRO A 217 2.53 0.80 -0.28
CA PRO A 217 1.44 0.60 -1.23
C PRO A 217 0.54 1.81 -1.47
N ASN A 218 0.33 2.68 -0.48
CA ASN A 218 -0.58 3.83 -0.59
C ASN A 218 0.14 5.17 -0.88
N GLY A 219 1.46 5.13 -1.06
CA GLY A 219 2.28 6.32 -1.31
C GLY A 219 2.28 6.76 -2.77
N GLY A 220 2.11 8.05 -3.03
CA GLY A 220 2.27 8.64 -4.36
C GLY A 220 3.74 8.91 -4.70
N LYS A 221 3.97 9.61 -5.83
CA LYS A 221 5.32 9.84 -6.38
C LYS A 221 6.19 10.76 -5.53
N ASN A 222 5.58 11.79 -4.93
CA ASN A 222 6.29 12.79 -4.14
C ASN A 222 5.38 13.43 -3.09
N ASP A 223 4.85 12.59 -2.21
CA ASP A 223 4.01 12.99 -1.08
C ASP A 223 4.58 12.44 0.23
N SER A 224 3.90 12.76 1.33
CA SER A 224 4.29 12.36 2.68
C SER A 224 4.31 10.85 2.93
N LYS A 225 3.71 10.06 2.03
CA LYS A 225 3.54 8.60 2.14
C LYS A 225 4.41 7.85 1.12
N SER A 226 5.11 8.55 0.24
CA SER A 226 5.90 7.95 -0.83
C SER A 226 6.87 6.88 -0.35
N SER A 227 7.12 5.88 -1.20
CA SER A 227 8.27 4.98 -1.01
C SER A 227 9.59 5.76 -0.98
N GLY A 228 10.54 5.33 -0.16
CA GLY A 228 11.86 5.94 -0.07
C GLY A 228 12.58 5.62 1.22
N TRP A 229 13.70 6.30 1.44
CA TRP A 229 14.46 6.22 2.69
C TRP A 229 13.89 7.13 3.77
N TYR A 230 13.68 6.58 4.95
CA TYR A 230 13.21 7.27 6.16
C TYR A 230 14.08 6.90 7.35
N LYS A 231 14.13 7.77 8.36
CA LYS A 231 14.73 7.39 9.64
C LYS A 231 13.86 6.32 10.31
N PHE A 232 14.47 5.36 11.00
CA PHE A 232 13.72 4.31 11.72
C PHE A 232 12.67 4.90 12.67
N LYS A 233 12.99 6.00 13.35
CA LYS A 233 12.07 6.69 14.26
C LYS A 233 10.75 7.14 13.61
N GLU A 234 10.71 7.28 12.29
CA GLU A 234 9.49 7.67 11.55
C GLU A 234 8.52 6.50 11.40
N ILE A 235 8.97 5.26 11.61
CA ILE A 235 8.16 4.05 11.42
C ILE A 235 8.04 3.19 12.69
N THR A 236 9.13 2.99 13.44
CA THR A 236 9.17 2.02 14.55
C THR A 236 8.13 2.23 15.64
N PRO A 237 7.78 3.47 16.07
CA PRO A 237 6.76 3.65 17.10
C PRO A 237 5.36 3.17 16.70
N TYR A 238 5.12 2.99 15.40
CA TYR A 238 3.81 2.69 14.84
C TYR A 238 3.68 1.23 14.39
N ILE A 239 4.76 0.45 14.38
CA ILE A 239 4.70 -0.95 13.96
C ILE A 239 3.91 -1.74 15.02
N ALA A 240 2.82 -2.33 14.57
CA ALA A 240 1.96 -3.17 15.39
C ALA A 240 2.36 -4.65 15.35
N LYS A 241 2.89 -5.09 14.20
CA LYS A 241 3.40 -6.44 13.99
C LYS A 241 4.35 -6.49 12.81
N ALA A 242 5.30 -7.43 12.85
CA ALA A 242 6.29 -7.64 11.81
C ALA A 242 6.43 -9.14 11.48
N LEU A 243 6.57 -9.44 10.20
CA LEU A 243 6.85 -10.76 9.67
C LEU A 243 8.15 -10.70 8.87
N TYR A 244 9.07 -11.59 9.21
CA TYR A 244 10.44 -11.58 8.72
C TYR A 244 10.62 -12.66 7.65
N ILE A 245 11.10 -12.28 6.47
CA ILE A 245 11.36 -13.26 5.41
C ILE A 245 12.69 -13.96 5.67
N GLU A 246 12.69 -15.29 5.67
CA GLU A 246 13.87 -16.11 5.91
C GLU A 246 14.50 -16.62 4.61
N SER A 247 13.70 -16.69 3.53
CA SER A 247 14.18 -17.09 2.21
C SER A 247 15.17 -16.08 1.62
N TYR A 248 16.23 -16.59 1.00
CA TYR A 248 17.08 -15.81 0.10
C TYR A 248 16.60 -15.87 -1.37
N ASN A 249 15.93 -16.96 -1.76
CA ASN A 249 15.44 -17.27 -3.11
C ASN A 249 14.00 -17.82 -3.05
#